data_AF-A0A7K1L7K4-F1
#
_entry.id   AF-A0A7K1L7K4-F1
#
_cell.length_a   1.000
_cell.length_b   1.000
_cell.length_c   1.000
_cell.angle_alpha   90.00
_cell.angle_beta   90.00
_cell.angle_gamma   90.00
#
_symmetry.space_group_name_H-M   'P 1'
#
loop_
_entity.id
_entity.type
_entity.pdbx_description
1 polymer ?
#
loop_
_entity_poly.entity_id
_entity_poly.type
_entity_poly.pdbx_seq_one_letter_code
_entity_poly.pdbx_strand_id
1 'polypeptide(L)'
;MADEPGSGVPRIDPAELSRRLGADVAEVEALGRTGARVDPAAGDVPGQVRAQAARIGFESPVDAAAQSLRHIAELPAGERGSGSPIVPYHAAAGRTVAEGEVVAHSGGRVVFQRVAPVAAGVTVRLEAAVRVTADGDAWLDSFGWPLVETDAPVYAFNGSRAGYLAEAIAGLRGDGPFDQAMLMVFGTALGDDDDTARRKELAGLVAERPGRLAAYMSQAETYAESVRANGPYGACLYRSALESLFENYLGSATFSLVDQEDLDDLDEELREQIPEADALAPEAMPPGTPVQHWWWSLAVRV
;
A
#
# COMPACT_ATOMS: atom_id res chain seq x y z
N MET A 1 16.63 20.97 41.71
CA MET A 1 16.82 21.16 40.27
C MET A 1 17.35 19.85 39.72
N ALA A 2 16.42 18.98 39.31
CA ALA A 2 16.74 17.74 38.65
C ALA A 2 16.71 18.01 37.15
N ASP A 3 17.77 17.60 36.46
CA ASP A 3 17.89 17.63 34.99
C ASP A 3 16.82 16.75 34.36
N GLU A 4 16.07 17.31 33.41
CA GLU A 4 15.20 16.54 32.53
C GLU A 4 16.06 15.76 31.51
N PRO A 5 15.79 14.46 31.28
CA PRO A 5 16.43 13.74 30.18
C PRO A 5 15.82 14.23 28.86
N GLY A 6 16.63 14.96 28.09
CA GLY A 6 16.26 15.47 26.78
C GLY A 6 15.79 14.35 25.84
N SER A 7 14.56 14.53 25.34
CA SER A 7 14.00 13.90 24.15
C SER A 7 14.89 14.22 22.94
N GLY A 8 15.97 13.46 22.77
CA GLY A 8 16.82 13.52 21.58
C GLY A 8 16.27 12.59 20.52
N VAL A 9 15.59 13.14 19.51
CA VAL A 9 15.31 12.42 18.26
C VAL A 9 16.61 11.78 17.77
N PRO A 10 16.66 10.46 17.51
CA PRO A 10 17.87 9.80 17.05
C PRO A 10 18.34 10.46 15.76
N ARG A 11 19.43 11.23 15.84
CA ARG A 11 20.01 11.88 14.67
C ARG A 11 20.72 10.79 13.87
N ILE A 12 20.10 10.34 12.79
CA ILE A 12 20.70 9.37 11.88
C ILE A 12 22.04 9.93 11.40
N ASP A 13 23.12 9.15 11.56
CA ASP A 13 24.44 9.50 11.08
C ASP A 13 24.40 9.67 9.54
N PRO A 14 24.72 10.85 8.99
CA PRO A 14 24.75 11.07 7.55
C PRO A 14 25.62 10.06 6.78
N ALA A 15 26.71 9.57 7.39
CA ALA A 15 27.58 8.57 6.77
C ALA A 15 26.90 7.19 6.68
N GLU A 16 26.08 6.84 7.66
CA GLU A 16 25.27 5.62 7.64
C GLU A 16 24.16 5.72 6.60
N LEU A 17 23.45 6.84 6.54
CA LEU A 17 22.42 7.08 5.54
C LEU A 17 22.99 6.99 4.12
N SER A 18 24.13 7.63 3.87
CA SER A 18 24.79 7.60 2.57
C SER A 18 25.24 6.18 2.17
N ARG A 19 25.71 5.39 3.13
CA ARG A 19 26.10 3.99 2.89
C ARG A 19 24.90 3.11 2.56
N ARG A 20 23.78 3.28 3.28
CA ARG A 20 22.53 2.56 3.02
C ARG A 20 21.99 2.90 1.64
N LEU A 21 21.90 4.19 1.31
CA LEU A 21 21.49 4.62 -0.02
C LEU A 21 22.40 4.05 -1.12
N GLY A 22 23.72 4.03 -0.90
CA GLY A 22 24.66 3.42 -1.84
C GLY A 22 24.44 1.92 -2.04
N ALA A 23 24.07 1.18 -0.99
CA ALA A 23 23.74 -0.23 -1.08
C ALA A 23 22.43 -0.45 -1.86
N ASP A 24 21.40 0.35 -1.58
CA ASP A 24 20.10 0.27 -2.26
C ASP A 24 20.24 0.59 -3.76
N VAL A 25 21.01 1.63 -4.11
CA VAL A 25 21.30 1.97 -5.51
C VAL A 25 22.05 0.84 -6.22
N ALA A 26 23.07 0.25 -5.59
CA ALA A 26 23.80 -0.86 -6.16
C ALA A 26 22.92 -2.10 -6.39
N GLU A 27 21.96 -2.36 -5.48
CA GLU A 27 20.98 -3.42 -5.66
C GLU A 27 20.07 -3.16 -6.87
N VAL A 28 19.56 -1.93 -7.02
CA VAL A 28 18.75 -1.54 -8.19
C VAL A 28 19.55 -1.71 -9.49
N GLU A 29 20.80 -1.24 -9.54
CA GLU A 29 21.66 -1.37 -10.71
C GLU A 29 21.91 -2.84 -11.08
N ALA A 30 22.08 -3.70 -10.06
CA ALA A 30 22.27 -5.14 -10.25
C ALA A 30 21.06 -5.84 -10.89
N LEU A 31 19.86 -5.25 -10.82
CA LEU A 31 18.68 -5.77 -11.52
C LEU A 31 18.80 -5.66 -13.05
N GLY A 32 19.68 -4.79 -13.58
CA GLY A 32 19.87 -4.62 -15.01
C GLY A 32 18.66 -4.03 -15.74
N ARG A 33 17.75 -3.37 -15.02
CA ARG A 33 16.52 -2.75 -15.56
C ARG A 33 16.79 -1.35 -16.09
N THR A 34 17.55 -1.28 -17.17
CA THR A 34 18.08 -0.04 -17.77
C THR A 34 17.11 0.67 -18.72
N GLY A 35 15.81 0.39 -18.61
CA GLY A 35 14.80 0.92 -19.51
C GLY A 35 14.62 0.06 -20.77
N ALA A 36 13.47 0.28 -21.42
CA ALA A 36 13.11 -0.37 -22.69
C ALA A 36 13.17 0.65 -23.83
N ARG A 37 13.34 0.15 -25.06
CA ARG A 37 13.32 0.98 -26.27
C ARG A 37 12.17 0.58 -27.16
N VAL A 38 11.23 1.49 -27.39
CA VAL A 38 10.09 1.29 -28.27
C VAL A 38 10.20 2.22 -29.48
N ASP A 39 9.52 1.88 -30.56
CA ASP A 39 9.33 2.73 -31.72
C ASP A 39 7.87 3.23 -31.71
N PRO A 40 7.62 4.47 -31.24
CA PRO A 40 6.28 5.04 -31.25
C PRO A 40 5.68 5.17 -32.65
N ALA A 41 6.50 5.27 -33.70
CA ALA A 41 6.05 5.43 -35.07
C ALA A 41 5.69 4.09 -35.74
N ALA A 42 6.28 2.98 -35.29
CA ALA A 42 5.96 1.64 -35.79
C ALA A 42 4.57 1.12 -35.37
N GLY A 43 3.90 1.77 -34.41
CA GLY A 43 2.59 1.36 -33.88
C GLY A 43 2.67 0.30 -32.77
N ASP A 44 1.54 0.01 -32.12
CA ASP A 44 1.42 -0.91 -30.96
C ASP A 44 2.49 -0.69 -29.86
N VAL A 45 2.59 0.54 -29.37
CA VAL A 45 3.47 0.88 -28.23
C VAL A 45 3.24 -0.04 -27.03
N PRO A 46 1.99 -0.36 -26.59
CA PRO A 46 1.78 -1.26 -25.46
C PRO A 46 2.35 -2.65 -25.66
N GLY A 47 2.20 -3.25 -26.85
CA GLY A 47 2.80 -4.55 -27.18
C GLY A 47 4.33 -4.51 -27.14
N GLN A 48 4.95 -3.44 -27.64
CA GLN A 48 6.40 -3.26 -27.59
C GLN A 48 6.94 -3.08 -26.15
N VAL A 49 6.22 -2.31 -25.32
CA VAL A 49 6.53 -2.14 -23.89
C VAL A 49 6.45 -3.50 -23.19
N ARG A 50 5.36 -4.25 -23.41
CA ARG A 50 5.15 -5.58 -22.82
C ARG A 50 6.25 -6.56 -23.20
N ALA A 51 6.68 -6.57 -24.46
CA ALA A 51 7.77 -7.44 -24.94
C ALA A 51 9.10 -7.20 -24.21
N GLN A 52 9.26 -6.04 -23.56
CA GLN A 52 10.47 -5.65 -22.83
C GLN A 52 10.23 -5.48 -21.32
N ALA A 53 9.13 -6.01 -20.77
CA ALA A 53 8.75 -5.86 -19.37
C ALA A 53 9.87 -6.19 -18.35
N ALA A 54 10.72 -7.16 -18.67
CA ALA A 54 11.86 -7.55 -17.82
C ALA A 54 12.96 -6.47 -17.73
N ARG A 55 13.03 -5.55 -18.70
CA ARG A 55 14.03 -4.46 -18.76
C ARG A 55 13.50 -3.14 -18.21
N ILE A 56 12.19 -3.01 -18.07
CA ILE A 56 11.56 -1.79 -17.57
C ILE A 56 11.88 -1.62 -16.08
N GLY A 57 12.44 -0.46 -15.76
CA GLY A 57 12.68 0.03 -14.40
C GLY A 57 12.42 1.54 -14.37
N PHE A 58 12.68 2.18 -13.24
CA PHE A 58 12.65 3.64 -13.16
C PHE A 58 13.91 4.22 -13.80
N GLU A 59 13.80 5.45 -14.27
CA GLU A 59 14.90 6.18 -14.90
C GLU A 59 16.05 6.46 -13.92
N SER A 60 15.72 6.73 -12.66
CA SER A 60 16.66 7.01 -11.58
C SER A 60 16.77 5.81 -10.63
N PRO A 61 17.98 5.28 -10.37
CA PRO A 61 18.17 4.21 -9.38
C PRO A 61 17.80 4.64 -7.95
N VAL A 62 17.96 5.92 -7.62
CA VAL A 62 17.56 6.46 -6.31
C VAL A 62 16.04 6.45 -6.19
N ASP A 63 15.34 6.88 -7.24
CA ASP A 63 13.87 6.88 -7.24
C ASP A 63 13.34 5.45 -7.21
N ALA A 64 13.96 4.53 -7.95
CA ALA A 64 13.64 3.10 -7.90
C ALA A 64 13.73 2.51 -6.49
N ALA A 65 14.82 2.80 -5.77
CA ALA A 65 15.01 2.36 -4.39
C ALA A 65 13.95 2.98 -3.46
N ALA A 66 13.74 4.30 -3.57
CA ALA A 66 12.75 5.01 -2.76
C ALA A 66 11.32 4.50 -2.98
N GLN A 67 10.92 4.28 -4.24
CA GLN A 67 9.63 3.72 -4.61
C GLN A 67 9.47 2.29 -4.07
N SER A 68 10.50 1.46 -4.19
CA SER A 68 10.48 0.10 -3.65
C SER A 68 10.28 0.07 -2.13
N LEU A 69 11.00 0.93 -1.40
CA LEU A 69 10.88 1.02 0.06
C LEU A 69 9.51 1.52 0.50
N ARG A 70 8.97 2.52 -0.22
CA ARG A 70 7.69 3.17 0.14
C ARG A 70 6.48 2.27 -0.16
N HIS A 71 6.49 1.58 -1.30
CA HIS A 71 5.30 0.94 -1.83
C HIS A 71 5.31 -0.60 -1.73
N ILE A 72 6.31 -1.21 -1.08
CA ILE A 72 6.36 -2.67 -0.90
C ILE A 72 5.12 -3.22 -0.16
N ALA A 73 4.54 -2.44 0.77
CA ALA A 73 3.36 -2.84 1.52
C ALA A 73 2.10 -2.94 0.65
N GLU A 74 2.09 -2.31 -0.53
CA GLU A 74 0.97 -2.35 -1.47
C GLU A 74 0.88 -3.70 -2.19
N LEU A 75 1.99 -4.46 -2.22
CA LEU A 75 2.00 -5.80 -2.79
C LEU A 75 1.35 -6.82 -1.85
N PRO A 76 0.74 -7.88 -2.40
CA PRO A 76 0.41 -9.07 -1.62
C PRO A 76 1.64 -9.62 -0.91
N ALA A 77 1.49 -10.11 0.33
CA ALA A 77 2.61 -10.67 1.10
C ALA A 77 3.41 -11.72 0.35
N GLY A 78 2.74 -12.56 -0.44
CA GLY A 78 3.39 -13.59 -1.27
C GLY A 78 4.32 -13.04 -2.36
N GLU A 79 4.22 -11.75 -2.70
CA GLU A 79 5.09 -11.07 -3.67
C GLU A 79 6.16 -10.18 -3.02
N ARG A 80 6.11 -9.95 -1.70
CA ARG A 80 7.07 -9.06 -1.00
C ARG A 80 8.45 -9.69 -0.78
N GLY A 81 8.59 -11.00 -0.97
CA GLY A 81 9.82 -11.73 -0.71
C GLY A 81 10.26 -11.64 0.76
N SER A 82 11.50 -12.06 1.02
CA SER A 82 12.16 -11.91 2.32
C SER A 82 13.43 -11.07 2.14
N GLY A 83 13.64 -10.07 2.99
CA GLY A 83 14.83 -9.21 2.93
C GLY A 83 14.55 -7.87 2.25
N SER A 84 15.41 -7.47 1.32
CA SER A 84 15.29 -6.17 0.63
C SER A 84 13.99 -6.10 -0.19
N PRO A 85 13.27 -4.96 -0.16
CA PRO A 85 12.05 -4.77 -0.94
C PRO A 85 12.31 -4.53 -2.44
N ILE A 86 13.55 -4.23 -2.84
CA ILE A 86 13.89 -3.77 -4.19
C ILE A 86 13.61 -4.85 -5.24
N VAL A 87 14.24 -6.02 -5.12
CA VAL A 87 14.05 -7.13 -6.06
C VAL A 87 12.57 -7.55 -6.20
N PRO A 88 11.82 -7.83 -5.12
CA PRO A 88 10.42 -8.23 -5.21
C PRO A 88 9.53 -7.14 -5.82
N TYR A 89 9.74 -5.88 -5.45
CA TYR A 89 8.96 -4.76 -5.98
C TYR A 89 9.11 -4.63 -7.50
N HIS A 90 10.34 -4.64 -8.01
CA HIS A 90 10.60 -4.60 -9.44
C HIS A 90 10.12 -5.85 -10.18
N ALA A 91 10.21 -7.03 -9.55
CA ALA A 91 9.67 -8.26 -10.11
C ALA A 91 8.15 -8.18 -10.29
N ALA A 92 7.42 -7.68 -9.29
CA ALA A 92 5.98 -7.48 -9.35
C ALA A 92 5.60 -6.41 -10.40
N ALA A 93 6.36 -5.31 -10.51
CA ALA A 93 6.17 -4.30 -11.54
C ALA A 93 6.30 -4.88 -12.94
N GLY A 94 7.40 -5.61 -13.19
CA GLY A 94 7.64 -6.29 -14.46
C GLY A 94 6.55 -7.31 -14.80
N ARG A 95 6.06 -8.05 -13.81
CA ARG A 95 4.94 -8.99 -13.98
C ARG A 95 3.66 -8.24 -14.38
N THR A 96 3.35 -7.12 -13.73
CA THR A 96 2.18 -6.29 -14.07
C THR A 96 2.26 -5.74 -15.49
N VAL A 97 3.43 -5.31 -15.98
CA VAL A 97 3.60 -4.90 -17.40
C VAL A 97 3.49 -6.10 -18.36
N ALA A 98 4.05 -7.25 -17.98
CA ALA A 98 4.06 -8.45 -18.82
C ALA A 98 2.67 -9.09 -18.98
N GLU A 99 1.92 -9.21 -17.89
CA GLU A 99 0.70 -10.01 -17.77
C GLU A 99 -0.57 -9.16 -17.64
N GLY A 100 -0.45 -7.90 -17.21
CA GLY A 100 -1.57 -7.02 -16.95
C GLY A 100 -2.27 -6.53 -18.22
N GLU A 101 -3.53 -6.15 -18.07
CA GLU A 101 -4.36 -5.55 -19.12
C GLU A 101 -3.96 -4.09 -19.34
N VAL A 102 -4.00 -3.63 -20.60
CA VAL A 102 -3.75 -2.22 -20.92
C VAL A 102 -5.05 -1.47 -20.71
N VAL A 103 -5.09 -0.61 -19.69
CA VAL A 103 -6.30 0.16 -19.33
C VAL A 103 -6.28 1.58 -19.88
N ALA A 104 -5.10 2.14 -20.14
CA ALA A 104 -4.95 3.44 -20.77
C ALA A 104 -3.68 3.50 -21.63
N HIS A 105 -3.78 4.20 -22.77
CA HIS A 105 -2.64 4.52 -23.62
C HIS A 105 -2.87 5.86 -24.32
N SER A 106 -2.19 6.91 -23.86
CA SER A 106 -2.31 8.26 -24.41
C SER A 106 -1.16 9.14 -23.95
N GLY A 107 -0.77 10.13 -24.77
CA GLY A 107 0.20 11.16 -24.36
C GLY A 107 1.58 10.62 -23.96
N GLY A 108 2.04 9.51 -24.57
CA GLY A 108 3.30 8.88 -24.19
C GLY A 108 3.23 8.14 -22.85
N ARG A 109 2.05 7.81 -22.34
CA ARG A 109 1.87 6.97 -21.14
C ARG A 109 1.09 5.72 -21.51
N VAL A 110 1.55 4.57 -21.01
CA VAL A 110 0.85 3.28 -21.09
C VAL A 110 0.62 2.78 -19.68
N VAL A 111 -0.60 2.41 -19.34
CA VAL A 111 -0.98 1.94 -18.01
C VAL A 111 -1.42 0.48 -18.09
N PHE A 112 -0.76 -0.36 -17.29
CA PHE A 112 -1.08 -1.78 -17.15
C PHE A 112 -1.68 -2.04 -15.78
N GLN A 113 -2.73 -2.85 -15.73
CA GLN A 113 -3.31 -3.30 -14.46
C GLN A 113 -3.34 -4.82 -14.36
N ARG A 114 -3.00 -5.33 -13.17
CA ARG A 114 -3.05 -6.76 -12.86
C ARG A 114 -3.79 -6.97 -11.54
N VAL A 115 -4.68 -7.95 -11.52
CA VAL A 115 -5.31 -8.42 -10.28
C VAL A 115 -4.44 -9.52 -9.67
N ALA A 116 -4.05 -9.36 -8.42
CA ALA A 116 -3.22 -10.31 -7.68
C ALA A 116 -3.96 -10.85 -6.45
N PRO A 117 -3.87 -12.15 -6.16
CA PRO A 117 -4.46 -12.73 -4.95
C PRO A 117 -3.71 -12.26 -3.71
N VAL A 118 -4.44 -11.92 -2.65
CA VAL A 118 -3.90 -11.51 -1.35
C VAL A 118 -4.14 -12.59 -0.31
N ALA A 119 -5.38 -13.04 -0.21
CA ALA A 119 -5.85 -14.12 0.66
C ALA A 119 -7.06 -14.79 0.01
N ALA A 120 -7.59 -15.84 0.63
CA ALA A 120 -8.79 -16.51 0.12
C ALA A 120 -9.96 -15.51 0.01
N GLY A 121 -10.44 -15.28 -1.22
CA GLY A 121 -11.52 -14.33 -1.48
C GLY A 121 -11.12 -12.86 -1.43
N VAL A 122 -9.83 -12.53 -1.33
CA VAL A 122 -9.34 -11.13 -1.39
C VAL A 122 -8.32 -10.99 -2.51
N THR A 123 -8.54 -9.99 -3.36
CA THR A 123 -7.60 -9.62 -4.42
C THR A 123 -7.27 -8.14 -4.35
N VAL A 124 -6.07 -7.79 -4.78
CA VAL A 124 -5.63 -6.40 -4.97
C VAL A 124 -5.38 -6.14 -6.44
N ARG A 125 -5.75 -4.96 -6.92
CA ARG A 125 -5.40 -4.44 -8.23
C ARG A 125 -4.10 -3.66 -8.10
N LEU A 126 -3.13 -3.99 -8.94
CA LEU A 126 -1.85 -3.31 -9.03
C LEU A 126 -1.76 -2.63 -10.40
N GLU A 127 -1.19 -1.43 -10.41
CA GLU A 127 -1.00 -0.61 -11.59
C GLU A 127 0.48 -0.37 -11.84
N ALA A 128 0.91 -0.56 -13.09
CA ALA A 128 2.22 -0.15 -13.57
C ALA A 128 2.02 0.89 -14.67
N ALA A 129 2.43 2.13 -14.42
CA ALA A 129 2.42 3.18 -15.42
C ALA A 129 3.80 3.31 -16.06
N VAL A 130 3.86 3.23 -17.38
CA VAL A 130 5.09 3.34 -18.16
C VAL A 130 5.03 4.63 -18.98
N ARG A 131 6.02 5.50 -18.79
CA ARG A 131 6.24 6.69 -19.61
C ARG A 131 7.13 6.34 -20.79
N VAL A 132 6.71 6.74 -21.98
CA VAL A 132 7.39 6.59 -23.27
C VAL A 132 7.73 7.98 -23.79
N THR A 133 9.02 8.27 -23.94
CA THR A 133 9.50 9.54 -24.47
C THR A 133 9.29 9.63 -25.99
N ALA A 134 9.35 10.83 -26.55
CA ALA A 134 9.29 11.03 -28.00
C ALA A 134 10.42 10.31 -28.74
N ASP A 135 11.57 10.13 -28.09
CA ASP A 135 12.69 9.39 -28.64
C ASP A 135 12.45 7.88 -28.61
N GLY A 136 11.51 7.38 -27.81
CA GLY A 136 11.18 5.96 -27.69
C GLY A 136 11.78 5.27 -26.47
N ASP A 137 12.35 6.01 -25.50
CA ASP A 137 12.74 5.43 -24.23
C ASP A 137 11.51 5.19 -23.36
N ALA A 138 11.43 4.01 -22.76
CA ALA A 138 10.32 3.59 -21.93
C ALA A 138 10.80 3.26 -20.51
N TRP A 139 10.22 3.97 -19.54
CA TRP A 139 10.55 3.90 -18.11
C TRP A 139 9.30 3.70 -17.27
N LEU A 140 9.44 2.97 -16.17
CA LEU A 140 8.42 2.93 -15.14
C LEU A 140 8.31 4.31 -14.51
N ASP A 141 7.09 4.84 -14.49
CA ASP A 141 6.75 6.13 -13.90
C ASP A 141 6.23 5.92 -12.47
N SER A 142 5.37 4.91 -12.29
CA SER A 142 4.87 4.47 -10.98
C SER A 142 4.51 2.98 -11.00
N PHE A 143 4.53 2.36 -9.80
CA PHE A 143 4.01 1.02 -9.58
C PHE A 143 3.44 0.86 -8.17
N GLY A 144 2.27 0.25 -8.05
CA GLY A 144 1.59 0.12 -6.76
C GLY A 144 0.08 0.01 -6.90
N TRP A 145 -0.66 0.56 -5.96
CA TRP A 145 -2.10 0.76 -6.12
C TRP A 145 -2.41 1.73 -7.28
N PRO A 146 -3.56 1.58 -7.97
CA PRO A 146 -3.96 2.47 -9.03
C PRO A 146 -4.02 3.93 -8.59
N LEU A 147 -3.37 4.82 -9.36
CA LEU A 147 -3.42 6.28 -9.16
C LEU A 147 -4.34 6.97 -10.17
N VAL A 148 -4.68 6.30 -11.27
CA VAL A 148 -5.66 6.77 -12.25
C VAL A 148 -7.08 6.36 -11.85
N GLU A 149 -8.08 7.02 -12.43
CA GLU A 149 -9.47 6.59 -12.31
C GLU A 149 -9.61 5.12 -12.75
N THR A 150 -10.16 4.31 -11.84
CA THR A 150 -10.44 2.89 -12.08
C THR A 150 -11.94 2.69 -12.01
N ASP A 151 -12.46 1.82 -12.87
CA ASP A 151 -13.86 1.37 -12.90
C ASP A 151 -14.14 0.22 -11.90
N ALA A 152 -13.16 -0.12 -11.07
CA ALA A 152 -13.19 -1.26 -10.17
C ALA A 152 -12.46 -0.95 -8.86
N PRO A 153 -12.81 -1.65 -7.76
CA PRO A 153 -12.15 -1.42 -6.48
C PRO A 153 -10.68 -1.86 -6.51
N VAL A 154 -9.83 -1.12 -5.79
CA VAL A 154 -8.42 -1.47 -5.62
C VAL A 154 -8.27 -2.78 -4.84
N TYR A 155 -9.06 -2.96 -3.77
CA TYR A 155 -9.22 -4.25 -3.10
C TYR A 155 -10.63 -4.79 -3.29
N ALA A 156 -10.74 -6.02 -3.76
CA ALA A 156 -12.01 -6.74 -3.85
C ALA A 156 -12.10 -7.79 -2.73
N PHE A 157 -13.17 -7.72 -1.95
CA PHE A 157 -13.46 -8.58 -0.82
C PHE A 157 -14.66 -9.50 -1.15
N ASN A 158 -14.37 -10.67 -1.74
CA ASN A 158 -15.34 -11.65 -2.22
C ASN A 158 -15.52 -12.88 -1.30
N GLY A 159 -14.83 -12.91 -0.16
CA GLY A 159 -14.99 -13.88 0.91
C GLY A 159 -16.08 -13.52 1.92
N SER A 160 -16.11 -14.26 3.04
CA SER A 160 -17.06 -14.03 4.14
C SER A 160 -16.37 -13.42 5.35
N ARG A 161 -17.12 -12.69 6.18
CA ARG A 161 -16.63 -12.15 7.47
C ARG A 161 -15.94 -13.22 8.32
N ALA A 162 -16.55 -14.39 8.45
CA ALA A 162 -15.98 -15.51 9.20
C ALA A 162 -14.67 -16.04 8.58
N GLY A 163 -14.56 -16.02 7.26
CA GLY A 163 -13.34 -16.35 6.52
C GLY A 163 -12.23 -15.34 6.78
N TYR A 164 -12.52 -14.04 6.68
CA TYR A 164 -11.54 -12.99 6.96
C TYR A 164 -11.07 -13.01 8.41
N LEU A 165 -11.97 -13.20 9.38
CA LEU A 165 -11.59 -13.31 10.78
C LEU A 165 -10.71 -14.53 11.04
N ALA A 166 -11.00 -15.67 10.41
CA ALA A 166 -10.16 -16.86 10.49
C ALA A 166 -8.76 -16.62 9.90
N GLU A 167 -8.69 -15.94 8.76
CA GLU A 167 -7.43 -15.59 8.10
C GLU A 167 -6.60 -14.62 8.94
N ALA A 168 -7.23 -13.58 9.52
CA ALA A 168 -6.58 -12.63 10.42
C ALA A 168 -5.96 -13.36 11.64
N ILE A 169 -6.74 -14.22 12.29
CA ILE A 169 -6.29 -15.02 13.44
C ILE A 169 -5.15 -15.96 13.04
N ALA A 170 -5.28 -16.66 11.90
CA ALA A 170 -4.24 -17.56 11.41
C ALA A 170 -2.93 -16.81 11.12
N GLY A 171 -3.01 -15.64 10.49
CA GLY A 171 -1.88 -14.76 10.20
C GLY A 171 -1.17 -14.28 11.48
N LEU A 172 -1.94 -13.85 12.48
CA LEU A 172 -1.39 -13.38 13.77
C LEU A 172 -0.81 -14.50 14.64
N ARG A 173 -1.36 -15.71 14.58
CA ARG A 173 -0.81 -16.89 15.27
C ARG A 173 0.50 -17.37 14.64
N GLY A 174 0.64 -17.23 13.32
CA GLY A 174 1.87 -17.48 12.60
C GLY A 174 2.81 -16.26 12.60
N ASP A 175 3.79 -16.31 11.70
CA ASP A 175 4.70 -15.19 11.41
C ASP A 175 4.22 -14.37 10.20
N GLY A 176 2.90 -14.31 9.99
CA GLY A 176 2.30 -13.58 8.87
C GLY A 176 2.48 -12.05 9.02
N PRO A 177 2.45 -11.29 7.91
CA PRO A 177 2.53 -9.83 7.99
C PRO A 177 1.34 -9.25 8.77
N PHE A 178 1.64 -8.37 9.72
CA PHE A 178 0.62 -7.76 10.57
C PHE A 178 -0.37 -6.90 9.76
N ASP A 179 0.11 -6.20 8.74
CA ASP A 179 -0.71 -5.39 7.84
C ASP A 179 -1.71 -6.23 7.02
N GLN A 180 -1.34 -7.43 6.60
CA GLN A 180 -2.27 -8.36 5.97
C GLN A 180 -3.36 -8.82 6.96
N ALA A 181 -3.00 -9.10 8.22
CA ALA A 181 -4.00 -9.41 9.23
C ALA A 181 -4.96 -8.23 9.46
N MET A 182 -4.44 -6.99 9.53
CA MET A 182 -5.25 -5.78 9.64
C MET A 182 -6.15 -5.55 8.41
N LEU A 183 -5.68 -5.86 7.20
CA LEU A 183 -6.52 -5.85 5.99
C LEU A 183 -7.68 -6.85 6.11
N MET A 184 -7.44 -8.05 6.65
CA MET A 184 -8.51 -9.02 6.91
C MET A 184 -9.47 -8.51 7.99
N VAL A 185 -8.98 -7.82 9.03
CA VAL A 185 -9.81 -7.16 10.04
C VAL A 185 -10.75 -6.14 9.40
N PHE A 186 -10.24 -5.30 8.49
CA PHE A 186 -11.09 -4.39 7.72
C PHE A 186 -12.14 -5.16 6.89
N GLY A 187 -11.75 -6.24 6.22
CA GLY A 187 -12.68 -7.11 5.48
C GLY A 187 -13.84 -7.63 6.35
N THR A 188 -13.64 -7.79 7.66
CA THR A 188 -14.73 -8.18 8.57
C THR A 188 -15.82 -7.12 8.71
N ALA A 189 -15.50 -5.84 8.58
CA ALA A 189 -16.46 -4.74 8.70
C ALA A 189 -17.43 -4.64 7.51
N LEU A 190 -17.15 -5.33 6.41
CA LEU A 190 -17.93 -5.28 5.17
C LEU A 190 -19.14 -6.25 5.14
N GLY A 191 -19.46 -6.94 6.25
CA GLY A 191 -20.60 -7.85 6.32
C GLY A 191 -21.13 -8.15 7.72
N ASP A 192 -22.29 -8.82 7.76
CA ASP A 192 -23.10 -9.06 8.97
C ASP A 192 -22.97 -10.52 9.47
N ASP A 193 -22.21 -10.75 10.54
CA ASP A 193 -22.31 -11.95 11.38
C ASP A 193 -21.60 -11.75 12.75
N ASP A 194 -22.09 -12.41 13.81
CA ASP A 194 -21.59 -12.25 15.18
C ASP A 194 -20.93 -13.52 15.72
N ASP A 195 -19.59 -13.60 15.61
CA ASP A 195 -18.77 -14.63 16.29
C ASP A 195 -17.98 -14.02 17.45
N THR A 196 -18.64 -13.88 18.60
CA THR A 196 -18.07 -13.26 19.81
C THR A 196 -16.83 -13.99 20.35
N ALA A 197 -16.70 -15.31 20.13
CA ALA A 197 -15.57 -16.09 20.66
C ALA A 197 -14.29 -15.77 19.88
N ARG A 198 -14.36 -15.77 18.55
CA ARG A 198 -13.22 -15.39 17.70
C ARG A 198 -12.85 -13.92 17.84
N ARG A 199 -13.82 -13.04 18.15
CA ARG A 199 -13.52 -11.62 18.45
C ARG A 199 -12.56 -11.46 19.62
N LYS A 200 -12.81 -12.17 20.74
CA LYS A 200 -11.93 -12.13 21.93
C LYS A 200 -10.55 -12.68 21.64
N GLU A 201 -10.47 -13.70 20.80
CA GLU A 201 -9.19 -14.28 20.41
C GLU A 201 -8.34 -13.30 19.60
N LEU A 202 -8.92 -12.67 18.56
CA LEU A 202 -8.23 -11.66 17.77
C LEU A 202 -7.73 -10.51 18.65
N ALA A 203 -8.57 -10.01 19.56
CA ALA A 203 -8.20 -8.95 20.50
C ALA A 203 -6.99 -9.35 21.36
N GLY A 204 -6.96 -10.58 21.88
CA GLY A 204 -5.83 -11.11 22.64
C GLY A 204 -4.53 -11.16 21.81
N LEU A 205 -4.60 -11.67 20.58
CA LEU A 205 -3.44 -11.77 19.69
C LEU A 205 -2.85 -10.40 19.33
N VAL A 206 -3.70 -9.39 19.13
CA VAL A 206 -3.25 -8.01 18.87
C VAL A 206 -2.65 -7.38 20.11
N ALA A 207 -3.27 -7.56 21.28
CA ALA A 207 -2.80 -7.02 22.55
C ALA A 207 -1.42 -7.56 22.96
N GLU A 208 -1.08 -8.78 22.56
CA GLU A 208 0.26 -9.37 22.76
C GLU A 208 1.34 -8.75 21.86
N ARG A 209 0.98 -7.90 20.89
CA ARG A 209 1.86 -7.34 19.85
C ARG A 209 1.78 -5.80 19.78
N PRO A 210 1.91 -5.06 20.90
CA PRO A 210 1.73 -3.60 20.90
C PRO A 210 2.69 -2.89 19.96
N GLY A 211 3.95 -3.34 19.85
CA GLY A 211 4.92 -2.75 18.91
C GLY A 211 4.55 -2.93 17.42
N ARG A 212 3.78 -3.97 17.06
CA ARG A 212 3.28 -4.15 15.68
C ARG A 212 2.09 -3.24 15.40
N LEU A 213 1.21 -3.04 16.39
CA LEU A 213 0.11 -2.09 16.29
C LEU A 213 0.63 -0.65 16.17
N ALA A 214 1.60 -0.26 17.01
CA ALA A 214 2.25 1.05 16.92
C ALA A 214 2.93 1.28 15.56
N ALA A 215 3.63 0.27 15.03
CA ALA A 215 4.21 0.36 13.68
C ALA A 215 3.13 0.49 12.58
N TYR A 216 1.97 -0.14 12.75
CA TYR A 216 0.84 -0.01 11.82
C TYR A 216 0.19 1.38 11.89
N MET A 217 0.08 1.98 13.08
CA MET A 217 -0.38 3.36 13.26
C MET A 217 0.59 4.36 12.61
N SER A 218 1.88 4.25 12.88
CA SER A 218 2.90 5.11 12.25
C SER A 218 2.90 4.99 10.72
N GLN A 219 2.58 3.80 10.18
CA GLN A 219 2.37 3.63 8.75
C GLN A 219 1.11 4.34 8.24
N ALA A 220 0.02 4.32 9.02
CA ALA A 220 -1.21 5.06 8.70
C ALA A 220 -0.97 6.58 8.67
N GLU A 221 -0.24 7.11 9.65
CA GLU A 221 0.20 8.51 9.71
C GLU A 221 1.05 8.87 8.50
N THR A 222 2.06 8.04 8.18
CA THR A 222 2.89 8.25 6.99
C THR A 222 2.05 8.33 5.71
N TYR A 223 1.01 7.50 5.58
CA TYR A 223 0.10 7.60 4.45
C TYR A 223 -0.74 8.87 4.49
N ALA A 224 -1.24 9.30 5.66
CA ALA A 224 -2.01 10.54 5.83
C ALA A 224 -1.19 11.78 5.46
N GLU A 225 0.04 11.90 5.97
CA GLU A 225 0.97 13.00 5.66
C GLU A 225 1.35 13.06 4.17
N SER A 226 1.34 11.91 3.50
CA SER A 226 1.79 11.78 2.11
C SER A 226 0.65 11.67 1.10
N VAL A 227 -0.60 11.94 1.49
CA VAL A 227 -1.79 11.83 0.63
C VAL A 227 -1.65 12.64 -0.66
N ARG A 228 -1.04 13.84 -0.63
CA ARG A 228 -0.82 14.64 -1.86
C ARG A 228 0.13 13.97 -2.85
N ALA A 229 1.09 13.21 -2.35
CA ALA A 229 2.11 12.56 -3.18
C ALA A 229 1.68 11.16 -3.65
N ASN A 230 0.93 10.43 -2.80
CA ASN A 230 0.63 9.01 -3.00
C ASN A 230 -0.86 8.72 -3.23
N GLY A 231 -1.71 9.76 -3.19
CA GLY A 231 -3.16 9.63 -3.20
C GLY A 231 -3.74 9.22 -1.83
N PRO A 232 -5.05 9.40 -1.63
CA PRO A 232 -5.69 9.19 -0.33
C PRO A 232 -5.99 7.72 -0.01
N TYR A 233 -5.83 6.80 -0.98
CA TYR A 233 -6.29 5.41 -0.84
C TYR A 233 -5.67 4.68 0.37
N GLY A 234 -4.33 4.75 0.51
CA GLY A 234 -3.61 4.10 1.59
C GLY A 234 -4.02 4.60 2.96
N ALA A 235 -4.13 5.92 3.10
CA ALA A 235 -4.50 6.58 4.33
C ALA A 235 -5.91 6.14 4.78
N CYS A 236 -6.87 6.13 3.83
CA CYS A 236 -8.23 5.68 4.05
C CYS A 236 -8.31 4.19 4.44
N LEU A 237 -7.55 3.32 3.76
CA LEU A 237 -7.54 1.88 4.02
C LEU A 237 -6.98 1.56 5.41
N TYR A 238 -5.82 2.11 5.76
CA TYR A 238 -5.16 1.84 7.04
C TYR A 238 -6.00 2.38 8.21
N ARG A 239 -6.54 3.59 8.08
CA ARG A 239 -7.46 4.15 9.07
C ARG A 239 -8.72 3.30 9.24
N SER A 240 -9.26 2.74 8.16
CA SER A 240 -10.42 1.84 8.20
C SER A 240 -10.14 0.53 8.91
N ALA A 241 -8.93 -0.03 8.75
CA ALA A 241 -8.53 -1.23 9.48
C ALA A 241 -8.39 -0.96 10.98
N LEU A 242 -7.83 0.20 11.36
CA LEU A 242 -7.76 0.65 12.76
C LEU A 242 -9.15 0.83 13.36
N GLU A 243 -10.05 1.56 12.68
CA GLU A 243 -11.44 1.75 13.14
C GLU A 243 -12.13 0.39 13.34
N SER A 244 -12.00 -0.49 12.34
CA SER A 244 -12.59 -1.82 12.39
C SER A 244 -12.08 -2.63 13.58
N LEU A 245 -10.78 -2.54 13.88
CA LEU A 245 -10.16 -3.19 15.03
C LEU A 245 -10.71 -2.62 16.36
N PHE A 246 -10.76 -1.30 16.50
CA PHE A 246 -11.17 -0.64 17.73
C PHE A 246 -12.64 -0.83 18.04
N GLU A 247 -13.52 -0.58 17.06
CA GLU A 247 -14.97 -0.68 17.24
C GLU A 247 -15.43 -2.13 17.47
N ASN A 248 -14.88 -3.08 16.70
CA ASN A 248 -15.44 -4.44 16.66
C ASN A 248 -14.73 -5.45 17.57
N TYR A 249 -13.51 -5.16 18.03
CA TYR A 249 -12.68 -6.18 18.69
C TYR A 249 -12.04 -5.71 20.00
N LEU A 250 -11.42 -4.53 20.02
CA LEU A 250 -10.72 -4.06 21.21
C LEU A 250 -11.66 -3.37 22.21
N GLY A 251 -12.67 -2.63 21.75
CA GLY A 251 -13.59 -1.93 22.64
C GLY A 251 -12.85 -1.09 23.68
N SER A 252 -13.10 -1.32 24.98
CA SER A 252 -12.40 -0.60 26.05
C SER A 252 -10.92 -0.95 26.20
N ALA A 253 -10.45 -2.07 25.63
CA ALA A 253 -9.02 -2.43 25.68
C ALA A 253 -8.15 -1.48 24.84
N THR A 254 -8.75 -0.77 23.87
CA THR A 254 -8.07 0.22 23.02
C THR A 254 -7.33 1.25 23.85
N PHE A 255 -7.96 1.80 24.91
CA PHE A 255 -7.38 2.83 25.77
C PHE A 255 -6.11 2.40 26.51
N SER A 256 -5.80 1.10 26.56
CA SER A 256 -4.56 0.59 27.16
C SER A 256 -3.48 0.25 26.13
N LEU A 257 -3.82 0.22 24.85
CA LEU A 257 -2.95 -0.25 23.76
C LEU A 257 -2.51 0.87 22.82
N VAL A 258 -3.29 1.95 22.75
CA VAL A 258 -3.14 3.03 21.78
C VAL A 258 -3.32 4.36 22.50
N ASP A 259 -2.46 5.33 22.19
CA ASP A 259 -2.67 6.70 22.64
C ASP A 259 -3.81 7.33 21.84
N GLN A 260 -4.70 8.00 22.55
CA GLN A 260 -5.80 8.70 21.89
C GLN A 260 -5.29 9.92 21.11
N GLU A 261 -4.20 10.56 21.59
CA GLU A 261 -3.56 11.68 20.90
C GLU A 261 -3.10 11.27 19.49
N ASP A 262 -2.43 10.12 19.34
CA ASP A 262 -2.00 9.60 18.04
C ASP A 262 -3.16 9.40 17.05
N LEU A 263 -4.34 8.98 17.54
CA LEU A 263 -5.52 8.79 16.69
C LEU A 263 -6.18 10.11 16.32
N ASP A 264 -6.23 11.06 17.25
CA ASP A 264 -6.77 12.39 17.01
C ASP A 264 -5.87 13.15 16.01
N ASP A 265 -4.55 13.04 16.14
CA ASP A 265 -3.55 13.59 15.20
C ASP A 265 -3.70 12.98 13.80
N LEU A 266 -3.84 11.65 13.71
CA LEU A 266 -4.11 10.97 12.43
C LEU A 266 -5.42 11.48 11.79
N ASP A 267 -6.49 11.60 12.57
CA ASP A 267 -7.78 12.11 12.07
C ASP A 267 -7.71 13.58 11.67
N GLU A 268 -6.92 14.41 12.35
CA GLU A 268 -6.64 15.80 11.97
C GLU A 268 -5.90 15.84 10.63
N GLU A 269 -4.80 15.10 10.49
CA GLU A 269 -4.02 15.03 9.25
C GLU A 269 -4.89 14.59 8.06
N LEU A 270 -5.77 13.60 8.23
CA LEU A 270 -6.69 13.17 7.17
C LEU A 270 -7.67 14.28 6.75
N ARG A 271 -8.18 15.08 7.70
CA ARG A 271 -9.07 16.20 7.39
C ARG A 271 -8.35 17.31 6.63
N GLU A 272 -7.07 17.52 6.91
CA GLU A 272 -6.27 18.55 6.26
C GLU A 272 -5.79 18.11 4.87
N GLN A 273 -5.26 16.89 4.74
CA GLN A 273 -4.57 16.47 3.52
C GLN A 273 -5.48 15.91 2.43
N ILE A 274 -6.56 15.20 2.77
CA ILE A 274 -7.43 14.58 1.77
C ILE A 274 -8.07 15.63 0.83
N PRO A 275 -8.65 16.74 1.32
CA PRO A 275 -9.26 17.74 0.45
C PRO A 275 -8.27 18.42 -0.53
N GLU A 276 -6.98 18.41 -0.19
CA GLU A 276 -5.91 19.04 -0.97
C GLU A 276 -5.27 18.09 -2.00
N ALA A 277 -5.67 16.82 -2.02
CA ALA A 277 -5.14 15.82 -2.95
C ALA A 277 -6.08 15.54 -4.13
N ASP A 278 -5.54 14.83 -5.11
CA ASP A 278 -6.36 14.28 -6.18
C ASP A 278 -7.36 13.27 -5.60
N ALA A 279 -8.63 13.50 -5.90
CA ALA A 279 -9.69 12.64 -5.42
C ALA A 279 -9.70 11.30 -6.17
N LEU A 280 -10.15 10.27 -5.45
CA LEU A 280 -10.41 8.95 -5.99
C LEU A 280 -11.71 8.93 -6.79
N ALA A 281 -11.76 8.02 -7.76
CA ALA A 281 -13.01 7.54 -8.29
C ALA A 281 -13.82 6.83 -7.17
N PRO A 282 -15.16 7.03 -7.09
CA PRO A 282 -16.00 6.32 -6.12
C PRO A 282 -15.81 4.81 -6.12
N GLU A 283 -15.55 4.23 -7.29
CA GLU A 283 -15.34 2.80 -7.50
C GLU A 283 -14.08 2.25 -6.81
N ALA A 284 -13.11 3.12 -6.50
CA ALA A 284 -11.91 2.72 -5.76
C ALA A 284 -12.23 2.31 -4.31
N MET A 285 -13.28 2.89 -3.72
CA MET A 285 -13.72 2.58 -2.36
C MET A 285 -14.22 1.12 -2.28
N PRO A 286 -13.72 0.33 -1.32
CA PRO A 286 -14.22 -1.03 -1.11
C PRO A 286 -15.76 -1.05 -0.91
N PRO A 287 -16.51 -1.89 -1.65
CA PRO A 287 -17.96 -1.99 -1.48
C PRO A 287 -18.35 -2.39 -0.05
N GLY A 288 -19.38 -1.75 0.51
CA GLY A 288 -19.84 -2.01 1.87
C GLY A 288 -19.03 -1.31 2.96
N THR A 289 -18.11 -0.41 2.59
CA THR A 289 -17.40 0.44 3.55
C THR A 289 -18.40 1.15 4.49
N PRO A 290 -18.23 1.06 5.82
CA PRO A 290 -19.14 1.68 6.77
C PRO A 290 -19.23 3.20 6.63
N VAL A 291 -20.44 3.76 6.81
CA VAL A 291 -20.70 5.20 6.65
C VAL A 291 -19.94 6.08 7.65
N GLN A 292 -19.57 5.53 8.81
CA GLN A 292 -18.78 6.25 9.82
C GLN A 292 -17.30 6.39 9.43
N HIS A 293 -16.82 5.69 8.40
CA HIS A 293 -15.49 5.86 7.84
C HIS A 293 -15.44 7.12 6.94
N TRP A 294 -15.71 8.28 7.54
CA TRP A 294 -15.97 9.57 6.88
C TRP A 294 -14.84 10.02 5.93
N TRP A 295 -13.60 9.58 6.18
CA TRP A 295 -12.45 9.91 5.33
C TRP A 295 -12.61 9.44 3.88
N TRP A 296 -13.32 8.33 3.65
CA TRP A 296 -13.63 7.89 2.28
C TRP A 296 -14.55 8.88 1.56
N SER A 297 -15.50 9.47 2.28
CA SER A 297 -16.41 10.48 1.72
C SER A 297 -15.68 11.78 1.35
N LEU A 298 -14.57 12.10 2.02
CA LEU A 298 -13.70 13.21 1.62
C LEU A 298 -12.84 12.83 0.41
N ALA A 299 -12.42 11.57 0.31
CA ALA A 299 -11.49 11.11 -0.70
C ALA A 299 -12.13 10.91 -2.09
N VAL A 300 -13.44 10.72 -2.19
CA VAL A 300 -14.13 10.44 -3.48
C VAL A 300 -14.74 11.69 -4.10
N ARG A 301 -14.67 11.81 -5.43
CA ARG A 301 -15.43 12.83 -6.20
C ARG A 301 -16.85 12.32 -6.50
N VAL A 302 -17.85 13.13 -6.14
CA VAL A 302 -19.26 12.95 -6.53
C VAL A 302 -19.63 13.94 -7.62
#